data_AF-A0A6I2VBH9-F1
#
_entry.id   AF-A0A6I2VBH9-F1
#
_cell.length_a   1.000
_cell.length_b   1.000
_cell.length_c   1.000
_cell.angle_alpha   90.00
_cell.angle_beta   90.00
_cell.angle_gamma   90.00
#
_symmetry.space_group_name_H-M   'P 1'
#
loop_
_entity.id
_entity.type
_entity.pdbx_description
1 polymer ?
#
loop_
_entity_poly.entity_id
_entity_poly.type
_entity_poly.pdbx_seq_one_letter_code
_entity_poly.pdbx_strand_id
1 'polypeptide(L)'
;MTPDSQSVSTDPTPGPPSLARQAPGISRPVLRRDCPMIWRGTDIIQFGTDGDAPILDRVSPALVRWLLTLDGLRTWEQIDAEFAADPAQINGSPAPVSHDEARRALSAAARAGSLDDAAALPHHWRWLRLADRDRSRADRAAAALTCRDSLQANELMDRRHALVVGVTGAGRLADEITATIELSGLSIASEASPAIDILVLADGAHP
;
A
#
# COMPACT_ATOMS: atom_id res chain seq x y z
N MET A 1 -52.99 41.92 -12.43
CA MET A 1 -51.76 41.88 -11.61
C MET A 1 -51.94 40.78 -10.59
N THR A 2 -51.38 39.62 -10.88
CA THR A 2 -51.39 38.42 -10.02
C THR A 2 -49.92 38.04 -9.88
N PRO A 3 -49.41 37.78 -8.67
CA PRO A 3 -47.98 37.66 -8.45
C PRO A 3 -47.46 36.32 -8.98
N ASP A 4 -46.32 36.38 -9.67
CA ASP A 4 -45.54 35.22 -10.09
C ASP A 4 -45.05 34.46 -8.85
N SER A 5 -45.45 33.19 -8.75
CA SER A 5 -44.86 32.23 -7.82
C SER A 5 -43.46 31.89 -8.28
N GLN A 6 -42.44 32.47 -7.64
CA GLN A 6 -41.06 32.05 -7.80
C GLN A 6 -40.88 30.70 -7.09
N SER A 7 -40.70 29.65 -7.89
CA SER A 7 -40.26 28.33 -7.44
C SER A 7 -38.85 28.43 -6.86
N VAL A 8 -38.74 28.29 -5.54
CA VAL A 8 -37.46 28.15 -4.84
C VAL A 8 -36.82 26.84 -5.26
N SER A 9 -35.77 26.92 -6.09
CA SER A 9 -34.90 25.80 -6.41
C SER A 9 -34.13 25.41 -5.14
N THR A 10 -34.52 24.33 -4.48
CA THR A 10 -33.69 23.67 -3.48
C THR A 10 -32.52 23.00 -4.17
N ASP A 11 -31.38 23.68 -4.17
CA ASP A 11 -30.09 23.09 -4.54
C ASP A 11 -29.84 21.89 -3.62
N PRO A 12 -29.55 20.68 -4.15
CA PRO A 12 -29.25 19.53 -3.31
C PRO A 12 -27.96 19.81 -2.54
N THR A 13 -28.05 19.82 -1.20
CA THR A 13 -26.88 19.87 -0.32
C THR A 13 -25.85 18.84 -0.81
N PRO A 14 -24.62 19.25 -1.15
CA PRO A 14 -23.62 18.30 -1.62
C PRO A 14 -23.37 17.29 -0.51
N GLY A 15 -23.52 16.00 -0.84
CA GLY A 15 -23.21 14.90 0.08
C GLY A 15 -21.75 14.96 0.56
N PRO A 16 -21.42 14.23 1.63
CA PRO A 16 -20.05 14.20 2.14
C PRO A 16 -19.08 13.78 1.03
N PRO A 17 -17.89 14.39 0.96
CA PRO A 17 -16.91 14.05 -0.06
C PRO A 17 -16.39 12.63 0.15
N SER A 18 -16.48 11.79 -0.89
CA SER A 18 -16.09 10.37 -0.89
C SER A 18 -14.74 10.08 -0.21
N LEU A 19 -14.68 8.96 0.53
CA LEU A 19 -13.47 8.46 1.16
C LEU A 19 -12.38 8.08 0.16
N ALA A 20 -12.75 7.69 -1.07
CA ALA A 20 -11.81 7.33 -2.14
C ALA A 20 -10.80 8.44 -2.45
N ARG A 21 -11.17 9.71 -2.20
CA ARG A 21 -10.27 10.87 -2.40
C ARG A 21 -9.04 10.86 -1.48
N GLN A 22 -9.08 10.12 -0.36
CA GLN A 22 -7.96 10.07 0.58
C GLN A 22 -6.86 9.12 0.13
N ALA A 23 -7.17 8.20 -0.79
CA ALA A 23 -6.23 7.21 -1.31
C ALA A 23 -6.47 7.01 -2.81
N PRO A 24 -6.07 7.99 -3.64
CA PRO A 24 -6.27 7.91 -5.08
C PRO A 24 -5.55 6.67 -5.65
N GLY A 25 -6.18 6.01 -6.61
CA GLY A 25 -5.64 4.79 -7.23
C GLY A 25 -5.90 3.50 -6.46
N ILE A 26 -6.46 3.56 -5.25
CA ILE A 26 -6.92 2.38 -4.50
C ILE A 26 -8.38 2.13 -4.81
N SER A 27 -8.72 0.93 -5.24
CA SER A 27 -10.11 0.50 -5.50
C SER A 27 -10.68 -0.31 -4.33
N ARG A 28 -9.89 -1.25 -3.81
CA ARG A 28 -10.24 -2.16 -2.71
C ARG A 28 -9.25 -1.99 -1.56
N PRO A 29 -9.53 -1.09 -0.61
CA PRO A 29 -8.57 -0.75 0.44
C PRO A 29 -8.26 -1.91 1.37
N VAL A 30 -6.97 -2.09 1.61
CA VAL A 30 -6.40 -2.99 2.61
C VAL A 30 -5.52 -2.17 3.54
N LEU A 31 -5.69 -2.32 4.85
CA LEU A 31 -4.71 -1.85 5.83
C LEU A 31 -3.56 -2.86 5.91
N ARG A 32 -2.38 -2.41 5.54
CA ARG A 32 -1.14 -3.19 5.54
C ARG A 32 -0.75 -3.60 6.96
N ARG A 33 -0.36 -4.86 7.14
CA ARG A 33 0.07 -5.40 8.45
C ARG A 33 1.55 -5.17 8.73
N ASP A 34 2.31 -4.97 7.67
CA ASP A 34 3.74 -4.66 7.63
C ASP A 34 4.04 -3.18 7.90
N CYS A 35 3.03 -2.30 7.86
CA CYS A 35 3.11 -0.93 8.35
C CYS A 35 2.28 -0.81 9.64
N PRO A 36 2.88 -0.98 10.83
CA PRO A 36 2.14 -1.15 12.07
C PRO A 36 1.45 0.14 12.51
N MET A 37 0.31 -0.02 13.20
CA MET A 37 -0.34 1.07 13.94
C MET A 37 0.07 0.99 15.41
N ILE A 38 0.77 2.00 15.91
CA ILE A 38 1.38 2.01 17.25
C ILE A 38 0.65 3.01 18.13
N TRP A 39 0.15 2.58 19.27
CA TRP A 39 -0.38 3.48 20.29
C TRP A 39 0.75 4.29 20.93
N ARG A 40 0.63 5.62 20.90
CA ARG A 40 1.56 6.56 21.56
C ARG A 40 0.93 7.24 22.78
N GLY A 41 -0.36 7.06 22.98
CA GLY A 41 -1.14 7.55 24.11
C GLY A 41 -2.51 6.89 24.13
N THR A 42 -3.42 7.38 24.97
CA THR A 42 -4.79 6.83 25.10
C THR A 42 -5.64 7.07 23.85
N ASP A 43 -5.38 8.16 23.12
CA ASP A 43 -6.14 8.60 21.94
C ASP A 43 -5.21 9.01 20.79
N ILE A 44 -3.96 8.52 20.80
CA ILE A 44 -2.95 8.86 19.80
C ILE A 44 -2.39 7.58 19.19
N ILE A 45 -2.43 7.47 17.87
CA ILE A 45 -1.77 6.40 17.10
C ILE A 45 -0.74 6.99 16.14
N GLN A 46 0.27 6.19 15.84
CA GLN A 46 1.26 6.44 14.79
C GLN A 46 1.15 5.34 13.73
N PHE A 47 1.22 5.71 12.45
CA PHE A 47 1.26 4.78 11.32
C PHE A 47 2.70 4.56 10.86
N GLY A 48 3.25 3.36 11.08
CA GLY A 48 4.64 3.01 10.80
C GLY A 48 5.57 3.30 11.99
N THR A 49 6.84 2.89 11.85
CA THR A 49 7.86 2.99 12.90
C THR A 49 8.81 4.17 12.76
N ASP A 50 8.84 4.81 11.60
CA ASP A 50 9.80 5.86 11.27
C ASP A 50 9.55 7.15 12.07
N GLY A 51 10.59 8.00 12.20
CA GLY A 51 10.46 9.31 12.86
C GLY A 51 9.48 10.27 12.16
N ASP A 52 9.37 10.17 10.83
CA ASP A 52 8.46 10.97 10.01
C ASP A 52 7.08 10.31 9.82
N ALA A 53 6.79 9.24 10.56
CA ALA A 53 5.53 8.53 10.52
C ALA A 53 4.37 9.46 10.93
N PRO A 54 3.27 9.54 10.14
CA PRO A 54 2.09 10.29 10.51
C PRO A 54 1.53 9.87 11.87
N ILE A 55 1.28 10.86 12.72
CA ILE A 55 0.60 10.70 14.01
C ILE A 55 -0.82 11.24 13.86
N LEU A 56 -1.78 10.47 14.38
CA LEU A 56 -3.19 10.84 14.43
C LEU A 56 -3.62 10.98 15.90
N ASP A 57 -4.18 12.14 16.22
CA ASP A 57 -4.78 12.46 17.52
C ASP A 57 -6.29 12.18 17.56
N ARG A 58 -6.87 12.20 18.76
CA ARG A 58 -8.31 12.03 19.00
C ARG A 58 -8.86 10.75 18.36
N VAL A 59 -8.12 9.66 18.54
CA VAL A 59 -8.43 8.35 17.98
C VAL A 59 -9.32 7.60 18.95
N SER A 60 -10.53 7.29 18.50
CA SER A 60 -11.43 6.41 19.24
C SER A 60 -11.07 4.94 18.99
N PRO A 61 -11.32 4.04 19.96
CA PRO A 61 -11.22 2.59 19.74
C PRO A 61 -12.13 2.10 18.60
N ALA A 62 -13.24 2.79 18.34
CA ALA A 62 -14.15 2.48 17.23
C ALA A 62 -13.48 2.74 15.87
N LEU A 63 -12.75 3.85 15.73
CA LEU A 63 -12.00 4.18 14.52
C LEU A 63 -10.92 3.13 14.22
N VAL A 64 -10.20 2.68 15.25
CA VAL A 64 -9.20 1.62 15.11
C VAL A 64 -9.82 0.30 14.67
N ARG A 65 -10.94 -0.12 15.30
CA ARG A 65 -11.66 -1.33 14.87
C ARG A 65 -12.10 -1.22 13.42
N TRP A 66 -12.63 -0.07 13.02
CA TRP A 66 -13.03 0.20 11.65
C TRP A 66 -11.87 0.08 10.66
N LEU A 67 -10.73 0.71 10.94
CA LEU A 67 -9.53 0.60 10.10
C LEU A 67 -9.09 -0.86 9.89
N LEU A 68 -9.19 -1.68 10.93
CA LEU A 68 -8.84 -3.11 10.86
C LEU A 68 -9.82 -3.93 10.00
N THR A 69 -10.99 -3.40 9.67
CA THR A 69 -11.91 -4.03 8.71
C THR A 69 -11.53 -3.79 7.25
N LEU A 70 -10.57 -2.90 6.97
CA LEU A 70 -10.05 -2.66 5.62
C LEU A 70 -9.17 -3.85 5.20
N ASP A 71 -9.79 -4.85 4.62
CA ASP A 71 -9.19 -6.14 4.25
C ASP A 71 -9.21 -6.40 2.73
N GLY A 72 -9.67 -5.42 1.94
CA GLY A 72 -9.76 -5.50 0.48
C GLY A 72 -10.99 -6.24 -0.05
N LEU A 73 -11.89 -6.73 0.81
CA LEU A 73 -13.10 -7.40 0.36
C LEU A 73 -14.14 -6.41 -0.21
N ARG A 74 -14.11 -5.16 0.26
CA ARG A 74 -15.02 -4.08 -0.12
C ARG A 74 -14.36 -3.03 -1.01
N THR A 75 -15.14 -2.42 -1.89
CA THR A 75 -14.73 -1.23 -2.65
C THR A 75 -14.99 0.05 -1.84
N TRP A 76 -14.39 1.17 -2.22
CA TRP A 76 -14.73 2.47 -1.61
C TRP A 76 -16.21 2.82 -1.72
N GLU A 77 -16.86 2.51 -2.83
CA GLU A 77 -18.29 2.75 -3.04
C GLU A 77 -19.15 1.99 -2.03
N GLN A 78 -18.79 0.75 -1.73
CA GLN A 78 -19.47 -0.05 -0.72
C GLN A 78 -19.25 0.53 0.68
N ILE A 79 -18.02 0.94 0.99
CA ILE A 79 -17.69 1.58 2.27
C ILE A 79 -18.47 2.90 2.44
N ASP A 80 -18.48 3.78 1.43
CA ASP A 80 -19.23 5.03 1.46
C ASP A 80 -20.74 4.78 1.64
N ALA A 81 -21.29 3.76 0.98
CA ALA A 81 -22.69 3.36 1.15
C ALA A 81 -23.00 2.84 2.57
N GLU A 82 -22.08 2.10 3.20
CA GLU A 82 -22.20 1.67 4.60
C GLU A 82 -22.28 2.88 5.56
N PHE A 83 -21.45 3.90 5.34
CA PHE A 83 -21.52 5.16 6.11
C PHE A 83 -22.83 5.92 5.92
N ALA A 84 -23.41 5.86 4.72
CA ALA A 84 -24.69 6.53 4.43
C ALA A 84 -25.89 5.79 5.01
N ALA A 85 -25.84 4.45 5.08
CA ALA A 85 -26.97 3.63 5.49
C ALA A 85 -27.14 3.55 7.02
N ASP A 86 -26.08 3.28 7.78
CA ASP A 86 -26.14 3.22 9.24
C ASP A 86 -24.72 3.31 9.86
N PRO A 87 -24.29 4.50 10.32
CA PRO A 87 -22.99 4.69 10.95
C PRO A 87 -22.74 3.80 12.18
N ALA A 88 -23.81 3.35 12.87
CA ALA A 88 -23.71 2.58 14.11
C ALA A 88 -23.46 1.09 13.87
N GLN A 89 -23.83 0.55 12.70
CA GLN A 89 -23.67 -0.86 12.38
C GLN A 89 -22.29 -1.26 11.87
N ILE A 90 -21.48 -0.30 11.40
CA ILE A 90 -20.21 -0.61 10.72
C ILE A 90 -19.23 -1.41 11.61
N ASN A 91 -19.37 -1.39 12.94
CA ASN A 91 -18.34 -1.92 13.84
C ASN A 91 -18.82 -2.67 15.10
N GLY A 92 -20.10 -3.02 15.22
CA GLY A 92 -20.65 -3.62 16.45
C GLY A 92 -20.33 -2.82 17.72
N SER A 93 -20.13 -1.51 17.54
CA SER A 93 -19.59 -0.58 18.53
C SER A 93 -20.68 0.42 18.92
N PRO A 94 -20.85 0.75 20.21
CA PRO A 94 -21.91 1.66 20.66
C PRO A 94 -21.73 3.11 20.16
N ALA A 95 -20.52 3.48 19.72
CA ALA A 95 -20.24 4.77 19.12
C ALA A 95 -19.89 4.60 17.62
N PRO A 96 -20.63 5.26 16.71
CA PRO A 96 -20.34 5.26 15.27
C PRO A 96 -19.06 6.04 14.98
N VAL A 97 -18.31 5.61 13.95
CA VAL A 97 -17.18 6.37 13.43
C VAL A 97 -17.73 7.46 12.52
N SER A 98 -17.30 8.70 12.69
CA SER A 98 -17.72 9.77 11.78
C SER A 98 -16.97 9.70 10.46
N HIS A 99 -17.61 10.18 9.39
CA HIS A 99 -17.00 10.24 8.06
C HIS A 99 -15.72 11.10 8.05
N ASP A 100 -15.67 12.16 8.85
CA ASP A 100 -14.49 13.02 8.96
C ASP A 100 -13.33 12.36 9.72
N GLU A 101 -13.61 11.61 10.79
CA GLU A 101 -12.59 10.79 11.47
C GLU A 101 -12.00 9.75 10.52
N ALA A 102 -12.86 9.04 9.77
CA ALA A 102 -12.44 8.09 8.75
C ALA A 102 -11.54 8.76 7.69
N ARG A 103 -11.93 9.93 7.17
CA ARG A 103 -11.11 10.68 6.20
C ARG A 103 -9.73 11.04 6.75
N ARG A 104 -9.67 11.59 7.97
CA ARG A 104 -8.38 11.96 8.60
C ARG A 104 -7.49 10.73 8.77
N ALA A 105 -8.07 9.62 9.22
CA ALA A 105 -7.34 8.38 9.42
C ALA A 105 -6.83 7.79 8.11
N LEU A 106 -7.66 7.74 7.06
CA LEU A 106 -7.24 7.27 5.75
C LEU A 106 -6.16 8.15 5.13
N SER A 107 -6.25 9.48 5.29
CA SER A 107 -5.21 10.40 4.83
C SER A 107 -3.87 10.15 5.53
N ALA A 108 -3.89 9.96 6.85
CA ALA A 108 -2.69 9.62 7.62
C ALA A 108 -2.12 8.25 7.21
N ALA A 109 -2.97 7.24 7.06
CA ALA A 109 -2.58 5.91 6.63
C ALA A 109 -2.02 5.90 5.20
N ALA A 110 -2.63 6.64 4.26
CA ALA A 110 -2.12 6.79 2.89
C ALA A 110 -0.72 7.44 2.87
N ARG A 111 -0.53 8.53 3.63
CA ARG A 111 0.78 9.21 3.75
C ARG A 111 1.87 8.33 4.36
N ALA A 112 1.48 7.41 5.25
CA ALA A 112 2.38 6.43 5.84
C ALA A 112 2.65 5.23 4.92
N GLY A 113 1.99 5.16 3.76
CA GLY A 113 1.98 3.98 2.90
C GLY A 113 1.27 2.79 3.53
N SER A 114 0.48 2.95 4.60
CA SER A 114 -0.20 1.84 5.29
C SER A 114 -1.43 1.33 4.55
N LEU A 115 -1.87 1.98 3.47
CA LEU A 115 -2.98 1.52 2.64
C LEU A 115 -2.47 0.87 1.36
N ASP A 116 -3.10 -0.24 0.98
CA ASP A 116 -2.86 -0.97 -0.26
C ASP A 116 -4.17 -1.23 -1.02
N ASP A 117 -4.07 -1.61 -2.29
CA ASP A 117 -5.20 -2.03 -3.10
C ASP A 117 -5.17 -3.55 -3.32
N ALA A 118 -6.13 -4.27 -2.75
CA ALA A 118 -6.28 -5.71 -2.99
C ALA A 118 -6.57 -6.05 -4.45
N ALA A 119 -7.08 -5.11 -5.25
CA ALA A 119 -7.28 -5.32 -6.68
C ALA A 119 -5.99 -5.22 -7.49
N ALA A 120 -4.95 -4.55 -6.97
CA ALA A 120 -3.72 -4.26 -7.68
C ALA A 120 -2.57 -5.17 -7.22
N LEU A 121 -2.47 -6.35 -7.83
CA LEU A 121 -1.34 -7.25 -7.61
C LEU A 121 -0.22 -6.98 -8.63
N PRO A 122 1.07 -7.14 -8.25
CA PRO A 122 2.18 -7.09 -9.20
C PRO A 122 1.99 -8.06 -10.36
N HIS A 123 2.36 -7.66 -11.57
CA HIS A 123 2.16 -8.49 -12.76
C HIS A 123 2.97 -9.80 -12.70
N HIS A 124 4.21 -9.73 -12.20
CA HIS A 124 5.10 -10.90 -12.14
C HIS A 124 4.56 -12.03 -11.26
N TRP A 125 3.71 -11.74 -10.26
CA TRP A 125 3.08 -12.77 -9.41
C TRP A 125 2.24 -13.76 -10.20
N ARG A 126 1.71 -13.36 -11.36
CA ARG A 126 0.95 -14.25 -12.26
C ARG A 126 1.77 -15.47 -12.67
N TRP A 127 3.09 -15.32 -12.79
CA TRP A 127 3.99 -16.34 -13.33
C TRP A 127 4.82 -17.06 -12.25
N LEU A 128 4.84 -16.52 -11.02
CA LEU A 128 5.54 -17.14 -9.90
C LEU A 128 4.82 -18.41 -9.39
N ARG A 129 5.61 -19.40 -8.98
CA ARG A 129 5.13 -20.54 -8.19
C ARG A 129 4.68 -20.07 -6.82
N LEU A 130 3.81 -20.82 -6.16
CA LEU A 130 3.25 -20.45 -4.86
C LEU A 130 4.34 -20.17 -3.80
N ALA A 131 5.36 -21.02 -3.71
CA ALA A 131 6.47 -20.82 -2.77
C ALA A 131 7.27 -19.53 -3.02
N ASP A 132 7.43 -19.14 -4.29
CA ASP A 132 8.15 -17.92 -4.68
C ASP A 132 7.31 -16.66 -4.41
N ARG A 133 5.97 -16.78 -4.43
CA ARG A 133 5.05 -15.69 -4.09
C ARG A 133 5.17 -15.28 -2.62
N ASP A 134 5.34 -16.23 -1.70
CA ASP A 134 5.48 -15.90 -0.27
C ASP A 134 6.75 -15.08 0.00
N ARG A 135 7.87 -15.44 -0.67
CA ARG A 135 9.10 -14.64 -0.61
C ARG A 135 8.89 -13.26 -1.23
N SER A 136 8.34 -13.20 -2.44
CA SER A 136 8.07 -11.94 -3.15
C SER A 136 7.08 -11.04 -2.39
N ARG A 137 6.18 -11.60 -1.55
CA ARG A 137 5.29 -10.83 -0.68
C ARG A 137 6.05 -10.02 0.36
N ALA A 138 7.08 -10.59 0.98
CA ALA A 138 7.93 -9.87 1.94
C ALA A 138 8.74 -8.78 1.25
N ASP A 139 9.28 -9.07 0.05
CA ASP A 139 9.97 -8.08 -0.79
C ASP A 139 9.05 -6.92 -1.20
N ARG A 140 7.82 -7.23 -1.63
CA ARG A 140 6.80 -6.22 -1.96
C ARG A 140 6.45 -5.37 -0.75
N ALA A 141 6.31 -5.96 0.43
CA ALA A 141 6.08 -5.23 1.68
C ALA A 141 7.21 -4.21 1.94
N ALA A 142 8.47 -4.64 1.82
CA ALA A 142 9.62 -3.74 1.95
C ALA A 142 9.63 -2.63 0.88
N ALA A 143 9.34 -2.96 -0.38
CA ALA A 143 9.21 -1.98 -1.46
C ALA A 143 8.13 -0.95 -1.17
N ALA A 144 6.95 -1.40 -0.71
CA ALA A 144 5.84 -0.52 -0.41
C ALA A 144 6.05 0.32 0.86
N LEU A 145 6.87 -0.13 1.83
CA LEU A 145 7.32 0.74 2.93
C LEU A 145 8.26 1.84 2.43
N THR A 146 9.16 1.49 1.50
CA THR A 146 10.15 2.40 0.90
C THR A 146 9.49 3.46 0.03
N CYS A 147 8.61 3.04 -0.88
CA CYS A 147 7.93 3.93 -1.83
C CYS A 147 6.78 4.71 -1.18
N ARG A 148 6.21 4.21 -0.07
CA ARG A 148 4.95 4.69 0.54
C ARG A 148 3.79 4.78 -0.46
N ASP A 149 3.86 3.98 -1.51
CA ASP A 149 2.91 3.93 -2.63
C ASP A 149 2.92 2.51 -3.18
N SER A 150 1.75 1.86 -3.15
CA SER A 150 1.59 0.48 -3.58
C SER A 150 1.76 0.27 -5.08
N LEU A 151 1.36 1.22 -5.91
CA LEU A 151 1.49 1.11 -7.36
C LEU A 151 2.96 1.19 -7.76
N GLN A 152 3.68 2.17 -7.20
CA GLN A 152 5.13 2.27 -7.41
C GLN A 152 5.88 1.06 -6.88
N ALA A 153 5.45 0.49 -5.75
CA ALA A 153 6.03 -0.74 -5.23
C ALA A 153 5.80 -1.94 -6.16
N ASN A 154 4.59 -2.06 -6.74
CA ASN A 154 4.28 -3.09 -7.72
C ASN A 154 5.17 -2.94 -8.97
N GLU A 155 5.27 -1.73 -9.51
CA GLU A 155 6.14 -1.43 -10.66
C GLU A 155 7.62 -1.68 -10.38
N LEU A 156 8.09 -1.37 -9.17
CA LEU A 156 9.44 -1.67 -8.74
C LEU A 156 9.70 -3.17 -8.69
N MET A 157 8.75 -3.94 -8.13
CA MET A 157 8.87 -5.40 -8.06
C MET A 157 8.79 -6.04 -9.46
N ASP A 158 7.92 -5.55 -10.34
CA ASP A 158 7.84 -6.02 -11.72
C ASP A 158 9.15 -5.75 -12.48
N ARG A 159 9.73 -4.56 -12.33
CA ARG A 159 11.06 -4.23 -12.88
C ARG A 159 12.15 -5.11 -12.29
N ARG A 160 12.17 -5.30 -10.97
CA ARG A 160 13.15 -6.17 -10.29
C ARG A 160 13.12 -7.59 -10.85
N HIS A 161 11.94 -8.15 -11.05
CA HIS A 161 11.80 -9.51 -11.59
C HIS A 161 12.11 -9.62 -13.09
N ALA A 162 12.00 -8.53 -13.84
CA ALA A 162 12.39 -8.48 -15.24
C ALA A 162 13.91 -8.31 -15.44
N LEU A 163 14.63 -7.81 -14.43
CA LEU A 163 16.07 -7.56 -14.51
C LEU A 163 16.87 -8.86 -14.61
N VAL A 164 17.80 -8.88 -15.56
CA VAL A 164 18.77 -9.93 -15.77
C VAL A 164 20.17 -9.40 -15.46
N VAL A 165 20.83 -10.02 -14.49
CA VAL A 165 22.17 -9.64 -14.05
C VAL A 165 23.20 -10.63 -14.59
N GLY A 166 24.28 -10.12 -15.17
CA GLY A 166 25.48 -10.89 -15.47
C GLY A 166 26.53 -10.65 -14.39
N VAL A 167 27.23 -11.70 -13.98
CA VAL A 167 28.39 -11.59 -13.09
C VAL A 167 29.62 -12.07 -13.86
N THR A 168 30.66 -11.24 -13.91
CA THR A 168 31.93 -11.60 -14.54
C THR A 168 33.05 -11.53 -13.52
N GLY A 169 34.09 -12.34 -13.70
CA GLY A 169 35.14 -12.55 -12.72
C GLY A 169 35.17 -14.00 -12.24
N ALA A 170 36.16 -14.31 -11.39
CA ALA A 170 36.38 -15.66 -10.92
C ALA A 170 36.74 -15.71 -9.44
N GLY A 171 36.46 -16.85 -8.81
CA GLY A 171 36.78 -17.12 -7.43
C GLY A 171 35.68 -16.64 -6.46
N ARG A 172 36.05 -16.63 -5.18
CA ARG A 172 35.09 -16.53 -4.07
C ARG A 172 34.19 -15.30 -4.11
N LEU A 173 34.70 -14.14 -4.54
CA LEU A 173 33.91 -12.91 -4.62
C LEU A 173 32.79 -13.04 -5.67
N ALA A 174 33.09 -13.60 -6.84
CA ALA A 174 32.10 -13.85 -7.89
C ALA A 174 31.03 -14.84 -7.41
N ASP A 175 31.43 -15.90 -6.70
CA ASP A 175 30.51 -16.87 -6.11
C ASP A 175 29.58 -16.23 -5.05
N GLU A 176 30.14 -15.41 -4.15
CA GLU A 176 29.39 -14.71 -3.10
C GLU A 176 28.42 -13.66 -3.69
N ILE A 177 28.84 -12.92 -4.71
CA ILE A 177 27.98 -11.97 -5.44
C ILE A 177 26.84 -12.70 -6.15
N THR A 178 27.16 -13.79 -6.86
CA THR A 178 26.16 -14.63 -7.55
C THR A 178 25.12 -15.14 -6.56
N ALA A 179 25.57 -15.75 -5.46
CA ALA A 179 24.66 -16.23 -4.41
C ALA A 179 23.81 -15.10 -3.80
N THR A 180 24.37 -13.92 -3.61
CA THR A 180 23.64 -12.76 -3.07
C THR A 180 22.56 -12.28 -4.04
N ILE A 181 22.85 -12.23 -5.34
CA ILE A 181 21.90 -11.85 -6.39
C ILE A 181 20.75 -12.87 -6.46
N GLU A 182 21.05 -14.18 -6.42
CA GLU A 182 20.03 -15.24 -6.39
C GLU A 182 19.16 -15.18 -5.13
N LEU A 183 19.77 -14.98 -3.95
CA LEU A 183 19.05 -14.80 -2.69
C LEU A 183 18.15 -13.56 -2.72
N SER A 184 18.56 -12.53 -3.45
CA SER A 184 17.78 -11.32 -3.74
C SER A 184 16.71 -11.55 -4.82
N GLY A 185 16.51 -12.77 -5.32
CA GLY A 185 15.44 -13.11 -6.26
C GLY A 185 15.59 -12.47 -7.65
N LEU A 186 16.78 -11.99 -7.99
CA LEU A 186 17.12 -11.48 -9.32
C LEU A 186 17.52 -12.64 -10.23
N SER A 187 17.26 -12.50 -11.53
CA SER A 187 17.65 -13.51 -12.52
C SER A 187 19.11 -13.31 -12.90
N ILE A 188 19.87 -14.41 -12.98
CA ILE A 188 21.26 -14.40 -13.44
C ILE A 188 21.34 -15.02 -14.82
N ALA A 189 22.07 -14.35 -15.72
CA ALA A 189 22.44 -14.92 -17.01
C ALA A 189 23.95 -15.15 -17.09
N SER A 190 24.32 -16.12 -17.92
CA SER A 190 25.72 -16.30 -18.32
C SER A 190 26.24 -15.03 -19.01
N GLU A 191 27.52 -14.72 -18.80
CA GLU A 191 28.23 -13.55 -19.34
C GLU A 191 28.09 -13.39 -20.86
N ALA A 192 27.92 -14.50 -21.60
CA ALA A 192 27.75 -14.48 -23.05
C ALA A 192 26.31 -14.15 -23.51
N SER A 193 25.37 -13.94 -22.58
CA SER A 193 23.97 -13.67 -22.91
C SER A 193 23.78 -12.24 -23.41
N PRO A 194 23.17 -12.01 -24.58
CA PRO A 194 22.84 -10.66 -25.04
C PRO A 194 21.70 -10.01 -24.24
N ALA A 195 21.10 -10.74 -23.29
CA ALA A 195 19.94 -10.31 -22.51
C ALA A 195 20.32 -9.74 -21.12
N ILE A 196 21.58 -9.36 -20.89
CA ILE A 196 22.03 -8.79 -19.61
C ILE A 196 21.67 -7.31 -19.53
N ASP A 197 20.93 -6.91 -18.49
CA ASP A 197 20.61 -5.51 -18.20
C ASP A 197 21.70 -4.84 -17.36
N ILE A 198 22.27 -5.59 -16.41
CA ILE A 198 23.31 -5.10 -15.49
C ILE A 198 24.47 -6.10 -15.46
N LEU A 199 25.68 -5.61 -15.72
CA LEU A 199 26.90 -6.40 -15.60
C LEU A 199 27.65 -6.03 -14.32
N VAL A 200 27.88 -7.01 -13.44
CA VAL A 200 28.66 -6.86 -12.22
C VAL A 200 30.05 -7.44 -12.44
N LEU A 201 31.07 -6.60 -12.28
CA LEU A 201 32.48 -7.01 -12.37
C LEU A 201 32.98 -7.39 -10.98
N ALA A 202 33.16 -8.69 -10.74
CA ALA A 202 33.66 -9.27 -9.50
C ALA A 202 35.16 -9.56 -9.61
N ASP A 203 35.97 -8.54 -9.87
CA ASP A 203 37.42 -8.69 -9.94
C ASP A 203 38.04 -8.57 -8.54
N GLY A 204 38.58 -9.68 -8.04
CA GLY A 204 39.32 -9.72 -6.78
C GLY A 204 40.71 -9.07 -6.85
N ALA A 205 41.14 -8.60 -8.03
CA ALA A 205 42.45 -8.02 -8.26
C ALA A 205 42.51 -6.48 -8.18
N HIS A 206 41.52 -5.82 -7.57
CA HIS A 206 41.62 -4.39 -7.29
C HIS A 206 42.60 -4.16 -6.10
N PRO A 207 43.73 -3.44 -6.30
CA PRO A 207 44.84 -3.32 -5.34
C PRO A 207 44.49 -2.60 -4.03
#